data_AF-A0AA35T4G9-F1
#
_entry.id   AF-A0AA35T4G9-F1
#
_cell.length_a   1.000
_cell.length_b   1.000
_cell.length_c   1.000
_cell.angle_alpha   90.00
_cell.angle_beta   90.00
_cell.angle_gamma   90.00
#
_symmetry.space_group_name_H-M   'P 1'
#
loop_
_entity.id
_entity.type
_entity.pdbx_description
1 polymer ?
#
loop_
_entity_poly.entity_id
_entity_poly.type
_entity_poly.pdbx_seq_one_letter_code
_entity_poly.pdbx_strand_id
1 'polypeptide(L)'
;MIFPTILVFYMTISILIVELIVLVSFMDRPTLFCGSPDLIESLQSSTDFCKINGIIETYAIIHLALWWIFNICAIFWKVQFPFHSRYYDQTNKTRYVHIACLVAAIILPVYAPLAIALNGGFVITRFPPTGCLGRDVDAIFYTVIAPTTVILSIGTTLLLLILWRIRQHMRSHIFAGQQTKCC
;
A
#
# COMPACT_ATOMS: atom_id res chain seq x y z
N MET A 1 9.85 19.03 -6.09
CA MET A 1 8.80 18.06 -6.48
C MET A 1 7.49 18.47 -5.84
N ILE A 2 6.36 18.32 -6.53
CA ILE A 2 5.05 18.80 -6.05
C ILE A 2 4.39 17.71 -5.19
N PHE A 3 4.06 18.02 -3.94
CA PHE A 3 3.19 17.19 -3.11
C PHE A 3 1.73 17.35 -3.60
N PRO A 4 1.00 16.27 -3.91
CA PRO A 4 1.19 14.89 -3.43
C PRO A 4 1.89 13.91 -4.39
N THR A 5 2.29 14.33 -5.60
CA THR A 5 2.80 13.43 -6.67
C THR A 5 4.03 12.62 -6.24
N ILE A 6 4.86 13.15 -5.34
CA ILE A 6 6.02 12.43 -4.77
C ILE A 6 5.64 11.11 -4.07
N LEU A 7 4.42 11.00 -3.52
CA LEU A 7 3.94 9.77 -2.87
C LEU A 7 3.72 8.63 -3.88
N VAL A 8 3.30 8.96 -5.10
CA VAL A 8 3.14 7.98 -6.19
C VAL A 8 4.49 7.41 -6.61
N PHE A 9 5.54 8.23 -6.61
CA PHE A 9 6.90 7.79 -6.93
C PHE A 9 7.43 6.74 -5.93
N TYR A 10 7.18 6.91 -4.63
CA TYR A 10 7.53 5.88 -3.63
C TYR A 10 6.70 4.60 -3.79
N MET A 11 5.43 4.72 -4.18
CA MET A 11 4.60 3.57 -4.52
C MET A 11 5.16 2.81 -5.73
N THR A 12 5.59 3.51 -6.79
CA THR A 12 6.24 2.88 -7.97
C THR A 12 7.55 2.16 -7.59
N ILE A 13 8.41 2.78 -6.78
CA ILE A 13 9.64 2.11 -6.29
C ILE A 13 9.28 0.83 -5.53
N SER A 14 8.25 0.87 -4.69
CA SER A 14 7.79 -0.29 -3.92
C SER A 14 7.28 -1.43 -4.80
N ILE A 15 6.54 -1.11 -5.87
CA ILE A 15 6.07 -2.10 -6.86
C ILE A 15 7.25 -2.74 -7.58
N LEU A 16 8.22 -1.95 -8.06
CA LEU A 16 9.41 -2.46 -8.76
C LEU A 16 10.21 -3.45 -7.89
N ILE A 17 10.33 -3.21 -6.59
CA ILE A 17 11.01 -4.14 -5.67
C ILE A 17 10.27 -5.48 -5.58
N VAL A 18 8.93 -5.45 -5.48
CA VAL A 18 8.11 -6.67 -5.45
C VAL A 18 8.18 -7.42 -6.79
N GLU A 19 8.09 -6.72 -7.91
CA GLU A 19 8.17 -7.32 -9.25
C GLU A 19 9.51 -8.04 -9.48
N LEU A 20 10.64 -7.47 -9.03
CA LEU A 20 11.95 -8.12 -9.11
C LEU A 20 12.00 -9.43 -8.32
N ILE A 21 11.40 -9.46 -7.13
CA ILE A 21 11.38 -10.65 -6.25
C ILE A 21 10.49 -11.75 -6.84
N VAL A 22 9.31 -11.38 -7.37
CA VAL A 22 8.43 -12.30 -8.10
C VAL A 22 9.15 -12.83 -9.35
N LEU A 23 9.88 -12.00 -10.08
CA LEU A 23 10.63 -12.42 -11.28
C LEU A 23 11.73 -13.44 -10.93
N VAL A 24 12.50 -13.22 -9.88
CA VAL A 24 13.48 -14.22 -9.36
C VAL A 24 12.78 -15.53 -9.01
N SER A 25 11.66 -15.45 -8.28
CA SER A 25 10.84 -16.61 -7.90
C SER A 25 10.29 -17.38 -9.10
N PHE A 26 10.05 -16.71 -10.23
CA PHE A 26 9.59 -17.34 -11.47
C PHE A 26 10.67 -18.14 -12.21
N MET A 27 11.96 -17.76 -12.08
CA MET A 27 13.08 -18.36 -12.82
C MET A 27 13.61 -19.66 -12.20
N ASP A 28 13.73 -19.73 -10.86
CA ASP A 28 14.49 -20.79 -10.16
C ASP A 28 13.63 -21.50 -9.10
N ARG A 29 12.47 -22.01 -9.54
CA ARG A 29 11.30 -22.30 -8.69
C ARG A 29 11.46 -23.36 -7.58
N PRO A 30 12.03 -24.56 -7.81
CA PRO A 30 12.01 -25.59 -6.77
C PRO A 30 13.17 -25.45 -5.78
N THR A 31 14.34 -25.05 -6.26
CA THR A 31 15.63 -24.95 -5.54
C THR A 31 15.66 -23.87 -4.47
N LEU A 32 15.07 -22.70 -4.74
CA LEU A 32 15.00 -21.58 -3.79
C LEU A 32 14.03 -21.84 -2.62
N PHE A 33 12.91 -22.49 -2.92
CA PHE A 33 11.79 -22.63 -1.98
C PHE A 33 11.80 -23.96 -1.23
N CYS A 34 12.22 -25.06 -1.84
CA CYS A 34 12.10 -26.39 -1.24
C CYS A 34 13.37 -26.80 -0.51
N GLY A 35 13.25 -27.09 0.80
CA GLY A 35 14.37 -27.57 1.63
C GLY A 35 14.71 -29.05 1.41
N SER A 36 13.76 -29.84 0.90
CA SER A 36 13.92 -31.26 0.58
C SER A 36 13.03 -31.64 -0.62
N PRO A 37 13.26 -32.80 -1.26
CA PRO A 37 12.42 -33.26 -2.38
C PRO A 37 11.01 -33.70 -1.95
N ASP A 38 10.80 -33.98 -0.65
CA ASP A 38 9.51 -34.42 -0.13
C ASP A 38 8.63 -33.23 0.27
N LEU A 39 7.45 -33.15 -0.36
CA LEU A 39 6.53 -32.02 -0.23
C LEU A 39 6.15 -31.72 1.24
N ILE A 40 5.93 -32.77 2.04
CA ILE A 40 5.50 -32.67 3.44
C ILE A 40 6.63 -32.13 4.32
N GLU A 41 7.86 -32.59 4.11
CA GLU A 41 9.04 -32.13 4.85
C GLU A 41 9.41 -30.69 4.45
N SER A 42 9.28 -30.34 3.17
CA SER A 42 9.45 -28.96 2.69
C SER A 42 8.34 -27.99 3.16
N LEU A 43 7.15 -28.48 3.51
CA LEU A 43 6.10 -27.69 4.17
C LEU A 43 6.38 -27.48 5.67
N GLN A 44 7.15 -28.40 6.27
CA GLN A 44 7.59 -28.30 7.66
C GLN A 44 8.85 -27.44 7.83
N SER A 45 9.78 -27.50 6.87
CA SER A 45 11.09 -26.82 6.86
C SER A 45 11.16 -25.66 5.84
N SER A 46 10.95 -24.44 6.32
CA SER A 46 11.06 -23.22 5.50
C SER A 46 12.51 -22.85 5.19
N THR A 47 12.88 -22.70 3.91
CA THR A 47 14.19 -22.13 3.52
C THR A 47 14.31 -20.67 3.97
N ASP A 48 15.54 -20.17 4.12
CA ASP A 48 15.76 -18.76 4.47
C ASP A 48 15.30 -17.82 3.36
N PHE A 49 15.37 -18.24 2.09
CA PHE A 49 14.77 -17.51 0.97
C PHE A 49 13.25 -17.37 1.15
N CYS A 50 12.54 -18.45 1.50
CA CYS A 50 11.10 -18.41 1.78
C CYS A 50 10.74 -17.44 2.92
N LYS A 51 11.54 -17.41 4.00
CA LYS A 51 11.36 -16.45 5.11
C LYS A 51 11.53 -15.01 4.65
N ILE A 52 12.63 -14.71 3.95
CA ILE A 52 12.94 -13.35 3.46
C ILE A 52 11.86 -12.89 2.48
N ASN A 53 11.48 -13.76 1.54
CA ASN A 53 10.44 -13.48 0.56
C ASN A 53 9.10 -13.15 1.24
N GLY A 54 8.65 -13.99 2.18
CA GLY A 54 7.39 -13.76 2.90
C GLY A 54 7.39 -12.50 3.77
N ILE A 55 8.53 -12.15 4.38
CA ILE A 55 8.72 -10.87 5.07
C ILE A 55 8.52 -9.70 4.11
N ILE A 56 9.15 -9.73 2.93
CA ILE A 56 9.07 -8.62 1.97
C ILE A 56 7.68 -8.51 1.35
N GLU A 57 7.04 -9.62 0.97
CA GLU A 57 5.65 -9.62 0.48
C GLU A 57 4.68 -9.03 1.51
N THR A 58 4.77 -9.49 2.76
CA THR A 58 3.94 -9.01 3.88
C THR A 58 4.13 -7.52 4.14
N TYR A 59 5.39 -7.07 4.21
CA TYR A 59 5.73 -5.66 4.37
C TYR A 59 5.18 -4.82 3.21
N ALA A 60 5.40 -5.27 1.96
CA ALA A 60 5.04 -4.53 0.76
C ALA A 60 3.53 -4.32 0.63
N ILE A 61 2.71 -5.32 1.00
CA ILE A 61 1.24 -5.22 0.97
C ILE A 61 0.74 -4.03 1.81
N ILE A 62 1.23 -3.88 3.04
CA ILE A 62 0.82 -2.78 3.94
C ILE A 62 1.49 -1.47 3.53
N HIS A 63 2.76 -1.51 3.10
CA HIS A 63 3.50 -0.34 2.60
C HIS A 63 2.78 0.31 1.41
N LEU A 64 2.34 -0.49 0.43
CA LEU A 64 1.58 -0.03 -0.74
C LEU A 64 0.21 0.54 -0.35
N ALA A 65 -0.50 -0.13 0.57
CA ALA A 65 -1.78 0.36 1.08
C ALA A 65 -1.62 1.73 1.79
N LEU A 66 -0.56 1.92 2.58
CA LEU A 66 -0.24 3.19 3.25
C LEU A 66 0.11 4.31 2.27
N TRP A 67 0.96 4.06 1.27
CA TRP A 67 1.27 5.08 0.24
C TRP A 67 0.02 5.49 -0.53
N TRP A 68 -0.83 4.53 -0.87
CA TRP A 68 -2.09 4.78 -1.57
C TRP A 68 -3.04 5.64 -0.72
N ILE A 69 -3.32 5.27 0.55
CA ILE A 69 -4.21 6.09 1.39
C ILE A 69 -3.63 7.47 1.70
N PHE A 70 -2.32 7.60 1.92
CA PHE A 70 -1.69 8.92 2.10
C PHE A 70 -1.81 9.80 0.85
N ASN A 71 -1.71 9.22 -0.34
CA ASN A 71 -1.96 9.93 -1.59
C ASN A 71 -3.43 10.40 -1.70
N ILE A 72 -4.40 9.51 -1.42
CA ILE A 72 -5.82 9.86 -1.44
C ILE A 72 -6.16 10.93 -0.40
N CYS A 73 -5.69 10.80 0.84
CA CYS A 73 -5.89 11.79 1.90
C CYS A 73 -5.30 13.16 1.53
N ALA A 74 -4.12 13.19 0.91
CA ALA A 74 -3.51 14.43 0.47
C ALA A 74 -4.29 15.11 -0.66
N ILE A 75 -4.84 14.34 -1.62
CA ILE A 75 -5.73 14.85 -2.67
C ILE A 75 -7.05 15.35 -2.06
N PHE A 76 -7.67 14.56 -1.18
CA PHE A 76 -8.92 14.92 -0.50
C PHE A 76 -8.77 16.24 0.26
N TRP A 77 -7.69 16.41 1.01
CA TRP A 77 -7.40 17.64 1.74
C TRP A 77 -7.28 18.87 0.82
N LYS A 78 -6.58 18.76 -0.33
CA LYS A 78 -6.48 19.86 -1.30
C LYS A 78 -7.82 20.19 -1.99
N VAL A 79 -8.65 19.18 -2.28
CA VAL A 79 -9.97 19.37 -2.92
C VAL A 79 -11.01 19.91 -1.93
N GLN A 80 -11.01 19.41 -0.70
CA GLN A 80 -12.00 19.76 0.32
C GLN A 80 -11.68 21.10 1.01
N PHE A 81 -10.40 21.43 1.21
CA PHE A 81 -9.96 22.60 1.99
C PHE A 81 -8.92 23.47 1.24
N PRO A 82 -9.23 23.97 0.03
CA PRO A 82 -8.25 24.60 -0.86
C PRO A 82 -7.53 25.82 -0.27
N PHE A 83 -8.21 26.63 0.54
CA PHE A 83 -7.59 27.78 1.22
C PHE A 83 -6.56 27.33 2.27
N HIS A 84 -6.89 26.30 3.04
CA HIS A 84 -6.02 25.78 4.09
C HIS A 84 -4.80 25.06 3.50
N SER A 85 -4.99 24.23 2.46
CA SER A 85 -3.88 23.58 1.77
C SER A 85 -2.95 24.60 1.09
N ARG A 86 -3.50 25.66 0.48
CA ARG A 86 -2.70 26.74 -0.12
C ARG A 86 -1.86 27.49 0.93
N TYR A 87 -2.42 27.77 2.11
CA TYR A 87 -1.67 28.37 3.21
C TYR A 87 -0.51 27.47 3.68
N TYR A 88 -0.73 26.15 3.77
CA TYR A 88 0.32 25.19 4.13
C TYR A 88 1.42 25.06 3.08
N ASP A 89 1.06 25.05 1.79
CA ASP A 89 2.03 25.06 0.69
C ASP A 89 2.84 26.39 0.69
N GLN A 90 2.19 27.54 0.88
CA GLN A 90 2.86 28.85 0.97
C GLN A 90 3.77 29.00 2.20
N THR A 91 3.40 28.41 3.34
CA THR A 91 4.22 28.42 4.56
C THR A 91 5.22 27.27 4.65
N ASN A 92 5.40 26.49 3.56
CA ASN A 92 6.29 25.32 3.48
C ASN A 92 6.02 24.24 4.56
N LYS A 93 4.83 24.26 5.19
CA LYS A 93 4.44 23.33 6.25
C LYS A 93 4.12 21.93 5.72
N THR A 94 3.84 21.79 4.42
CA THR A 94 3.66 20.49 3.76
C THR A 94 4.90 19.59 3.81
N ARG A 95 6.10 20.14 4.04
CA ARG A 95 7.30 19.34 4.33
C ARG A 95 7.14 18.46 5.58
N TYR A 96 6.53 18.99 6.65
CA TYR A 96 6.33 18.22 7.89
C TYR A 96 5.29 17.11 7.72
N VAL A 97 4.19 17.40 7.01
CA VAL A 97 3.18 16.39 6.64
C VAL A 97 3.82 15.28 5.81
N HIS A 98 4.65 15.63 4.83
CA HIS A 98 5.38 14.65 4.02
C HIS A 98 6.33 13.78 4.85
N ILE A 99 7.12 14.38 5.78
CA ILE A 99 8.00 13.63 6.69
C ILE A 99 7.18 12.69 7.57
N ALA A 100 6.05 13.14 8.12
CA ALA A 100 5.18 12.30 8.94
C ALA A 100 4.61 11.11 8.15
N CYS A 101 4.13 11.32 6.91
CA CYS A 101 3.71 10.25 6.01
C CYS A 101 4.85 9.27 5.70
N LEU A 102 6.07 9.76 5.45
CA LEU A 102 7.23 8.91 5.15
C LEU A 102 7.64 8.05 6.35
N VAL A 103 7.71 8.63 7.55
CA VAL A 103 8.02 7.91 8.79
C VAL A 103 6.93 6.86 9.10
N ALA A 104 5.66 7.23 8.97
CA ALA A 104 4.54 6.30 9.16
C ALA A 104 4.53 5.17 8.13
N ALA A 105 4.79 5.49 6.85
CA ALA A 105 4.86 4.49 5.78
C ALA A 105 6.00 3.50 6.01
N ILE A 106 7.16 3.92 6.51
CA ILE A 106 8.30 3.01 6.73
C ILE A 106 8.09 2.16 8.00
N ILE A 107 7.64 2.75 9.10
CA ILE A 107 7.57 2.08 10.41
C ILE A 107 6.36 1.16 10.52
N LEU A 108 5.17 1.59 10.09
CA LEU A 108 3.95 0.81 10.33
C LEU A 108 3.97 -0.58 9.67
N PRO A 109 4.39 -0.79 8.40
CA PRO A 109 4.40 -2.12 7.80
C PRO A 109 5.32 -3.14 8.47
N VAL A 110 6.22 -2.72 9.38
CA VAL A 110 7.11 -3.62 10.13
C VAL A 110 6.35 -4.50 11.13
N TYR A 111 5.20 -4.08 11.67
CA TYR A 111 4.50 -4.87 12.69
C TYR A 111 4.00 -6.22 12.14
N ALA A 112 3.59 -6.28 10.86
CA ALA A 112 2.98 -7.47 10.29
C ALA A 112 3.95 -8.63 10.06
N PRO A 113 5.11 -8.47 9.37
CA PRO A 113 6.07 -9.56 9.25
C PRO A 113 6.67 -9.94 10.60
N LEU A 114 6.80 -9.01 11.55
CA LEU A 114 7.21 -9.31 12.93
C LEU A 114 6.18 -10.20 13.65
N ALA A 115 4.90 -9.84 13.58
CA ALA A 115 3.82 -10.61 14.20
C ALA A 115 3.67 -12.01 13.55
N ILE A 116 3.84 -12.14 12.24
CA ILE A 116 3.85 -13.45 11.58
C ILE A 116 5.09 -14.27 11.97
N ALA A 117 6.28 -13.64 12.08
CA ALA A 117 7.49 -14.31 12.52
C ALA A 117 7.37 -14.88 13.95
N LEU A 118 6.66 -14.18 14.85
CA LEU A 118 6.37 -14.66 16.20
C LEU A 118 5.32 -15.79 16.23
N ASN A 119 4.36 -15.80 15.31
CA ASN A 119 3.29 -16.79 15.21
C ASN A 119 3.62 -17.91 14.20
N GLY A 120 4.79 -18.54 14.36
CA GLY A 120 5.16 -19.75 13.61
C GLY A 120 5.84 -19.52 12.24
N GLY A 121 6.08 -18.27 11.84
CA GLY A 121 6.92 -17.93 10.69
C GLY A 121 6.24 -18.10 9.33
N PHE A 122 7.06 -18.19 8.28
CA PHE A 122 6.65 -18.21 6.88
C PHE A 122 6.85 -19.59 6.24
N VAL A 123 5.88 -20.03 5.43
CA VAL A 123 5.89 -21.30 4.71
C VAL A 123 5.33 -21.16 3.29
N ILE A 124 5.65 -22.13 2.44
CA ILE A 124 4.98 -22.31 1.15
C ILE A 124 3.53 -22.72 1.41
N THR A 125 2.58 -22.13 0.68
CA THR A 125 1.14 -22.46 0.80
C THR A 125 0.52 -22.99 -0.50
N ARG A 126 1.24 -22.92 -1.62
CA ARG A 126 0.79 -23.37 -2.95
C ARG A 126 1.96 -23.90 -3.77
N PHE A 127 1.66 -24.84 -4.66
CA PHE A 127 2.57 -25.35 -5.68
C PHE A 127 2.02 -25.05 -7.09
N PRO A 128 2.83 -24.52 -8.03
CA PRO A 128 4.22 -24.10 -7.86
C PRO A 128 4.35 -22.90 -6.88
N PRO A 129 5.44 -22.81 -6.10
CA PRO A 129 5.66 -21.69 -5.20
C PRO A 129 5.88 -20.40 -6.01
N THR A 130 5.11 -19.37 -5.68
CA THR A 130 5.29 -18.00 -6.20
C THR A 130 5.65 -17.01 -5.11
N GLY A 131 5.55 -17.43 -3.85
CA GLY A 131 5.71 -16.61 -2.66
C GLY A 131 5.55 -17.43 -1.39
N CYS A 132 5.73 -16.81 -0.22
CA CYS A 132 5.64 -17.48 1.08
C CYS A 132 4.78 -16.66 2.04
N LEU A 133 3.86 -17.32 2.73
CA LEU A 133 2.87 -16.68 3.62
C LEU A 133 3.07 -17.17 5.05
N GLY A 134 2.46 -16.47 6.01
CA GLY A 134 2.45 -16.92 7.40
C GLY A 134 1.90 -18.34 7.54
N ARG A 135 2.48 -19.13 8.44
CA ARG A 135 1.97 -20.47 8.77
C ARG A 135 0.62 -20.39 9.48
N ASP A 136 0.45 -19.40 10.35
CA ASP A 136 -0.81 -19.14 11.04
C ASP A 136 -1.73 -18.21 10.20
N VAL A 137 -2.94 -18.70 9.93
CA VAL A 137 -3.97 -18.00 9.15
C VAL A 137 -4.55 -16.83 9.96
N ASP A 138 -4.67 -16.96 11.28
CA ASP A 138 -5.19 -15.90 12.14
C ASP A 138 -4.19 -14.73 12.19
N ALA A 139 -2.89 -15.04 12.37
CA ALA A 139 -1.83 -14.04 12.26
C ALA A 139 -1.88 -13.29 10.92
N ILE A 140 -2.02 -13.97 9.76
CA ILE A 140 -2.18 -13.30 8.46
C ILE A 140 -3.44 -12.42 8.43
N PHE A 141 -4.57 -12.93 8.91
CA PHE A 141 -5.84 -12.22 8.85
C PHE A 141 -5.79 -10.91 9.64
N TYR A 142 -5.36 -10.96 10.91
CA TYR A 142 -5.33 -9.78 11.78
C TYR A 142 -4.21 -8.79 11.44
N THR A 143 -3.09 -9.26 10.87
CA THR A 143 -1.93 -8.38 10.61
C THR A 143 -1.89 -7.83 9.19
N VAL A 144 -2.45 -8.52 8.19
CA VAL A 144 -2.39 -8.11 6.78
C VAL A 144 -3.78 -7.81 6.23
N ILE A 145 -4.71 -8.77 6.31
CA ILE A 145 -5.99 -8.71 5.58
C ILE A 145 -6.93 -7.67 6.20
N ALA A 146 -7.17 -7.73 7.51
CA ALA A 146 -8.04 -6.77 8.19
C ALA A 146 -7.51 -5.33 8.11
N PRO A 147 -6.20 -5.05 8.35
CA PRO A 147 -5.67 -3.69 8.20
C PRO A 147 -5.75 -3.16 6.77
N THR A 148 -5.41 -3.96 5.75
CA THR A 148 -5.49 -3.49 4.35
C THR A 148 -6.92 -3.28 3.87
N THR A 149 -7.86 -4.16 4.21
CA THR A 149 -9.28 -3.96 3.87
C THR A 149 -9.87 -2.72 4.52
N VAL A 150 -9.52 -2.42 5.78
CA VAL A 150 -9.87 -1.15 6.44
C VAL A 150 -9.27 0.04 5.69
N ILE A 151 -7.96 0.03 5.38
CA ILE A 151 -7.30 1.12 4.65
C ILE A 151 -7.94 1.36 3.27
N LEU A 152 -8.21 0.28 2.51
CA LEU A 152 -8.83 0.34 1.18
C LEU A 152 -10.27 0.87 1.24
N SER A 153 -11.05 0.49 2.24
CA SER A 153 -12.42 0.99 2.42
C SER A 153 -12.46 2.49 2.77
N ILE A 154 -11.51 2.97 3.58
CA ILE A 154 -11.39 4.40 3.91
C ILE A 154 -10.95 5.19 2.66
N GLY A 155 -9.97 4.72 1.90
CA GLY A 155 -9.52 5.45 0.71
C GLY A 155 -10.53 5.45 -0.43
N THR A 156 -11.30 4.37 -0.62
CA THR A 156 -12.35 4.32 -1.64
C THR A 156 -13.52 5.25 -1.29
N THR A 157 -13.91 5.34 -0.02
CA THR A 157 -14.92 6.33 0.42
C THR A 157 -14.42 7.77 0.26
N LEU A 158 -13.17 8.08 0.60
CA LEU A 158 -12.56 9.39 0.33
C LEU A 158 -12.51 9.73 -1.17
N LEU A 159 -12.17 8.77 -2.03
CA LEU A 159 -12.20 8.93 -3.49
C LEU A 159 -13.60 9.28 -4.01
N LEU A 160 -14.65 8.62 -3.50
CA LEU A 160 -16.03 8.95 -3.87
C LEU A 160 -16.40 10.39 -3.45
N LEU A 161 -15.96 10.84 -2.28
CA LEU A 161 -16.17 12.22 -1.82
C LEU A 161 -15.41 13.24 -2.67
N ILE A 162 -14.17 12.95 -3.08
CA ILE A 162 -13.39 13.77 -4.04
C ILE A 162 -14.17 13.93 -5.35
N LEU A 163 -14.57 12.81 -5.96
CA LEU A 163 -15.29 12.80 -7.23
C LEU A 163 -16.63 13.52 -7.15
N TRP A 164 -17.37 13.32 -6.05
CA TRP A 164 -18.64 14.00 -5.80
C TRP A 164 -18.45 15.53 -5.71
N ARG A 165 -17.46 16.02 -4.95
CA ARG A 165 -17.21 17.46 -4.86
C ARG A 165 -16.72 18.07 -6.16
N ILE A 166 -15.86 17.38 -6.92
CA ILE A 166 -15.43 17.85 -8.25
C ILE A 166 -16.66 17.99 -9.17
N ARG A 167 -17.58 17.01 -9.18
CA ARG A 167 -18.84 17.10 -9.93
C ARG A 167 -19.71 18.28 -9.50
N GLN A 168 -19.83 18.55 -8.19
CA GLN A 168 -20.59 19.71 -7.69
C GLN A 168 -20.00 21.04 -8.18
N HIS A 169 -18.67 21.21 -8.12
CA HIS A 169 -18.00 22.41 -8.63
C HIS A 169 -18.15 22.57 -10.15
N MET A 170 -17.98 21.51 -10.94
CA MET A 170 -18.20 21.61 -12.39
C MET A 170 -19.65 21.98 -12.73
N ARG A 171 -20.61 21.42 -11.99
CA ARG A 171 -22.04 21.72 -12.17
C ARG A 171 -22.38 23.18 -11.88
N SER A 172 -21.84 23.78 -10.82
CA SER A 172 -22.09 25.20 -10.51
C SER A 172 -21.45 26.15 -11.53
N HIS A 173 -20.25 25.84 -12.03
CA HIS A 173 -19.62 26.65 -13.10
C HIS A 173 -20.39 26.61 -14.42
N ILE A 174 -20.98 25.47 -14.80
CA ILE A 174 -21.82 25.36 -16.01
C ILE A 174 -23.06 26.27 -15.91
N PHE A 175 -23.77 26.24 -14.77
CA PHE A 175 -24.95 27.10 -14.59
C PHE A 175 -24.60 28.60 -14.53
N ALA A 176 -23.48 28.97 -13.90
CA ALA A 176 -23.00 30.36 -13.89
C ALA A 176 -22.64 30.86 -15.31
N GLY A 177 -22.00 30.01 -16.12
CA GLY A 177 -21.67 30.33 -17.53
C GLY A 177 -22.85 30.33 -18.49
N GLN A 178 -24.02 29.86 -18.05
CA GLN A 178 -25.26 29.88 -18.84
C GLN A 178 -26.10 31.13 -18.56
N GLN A 179 -26.06 31.67 -17.34
CA GLN A 179 -26.69 32.96 -17.01
C GLN A 179 -26.04 34.15 -17.73
N THR A 180 -24.71 34.16 -17.90
CA THR A 180 -24.00 35.24 -18.62
C THR A 180 -24.16 35.23 -20.14
N LYS A 181 -24.92 34.29 -20.70
CA LYS A 181 -25.28 34.24 -22.13
C LYS A 181 -26.77 34.53 -22.41
N CYS A 182 -27.56 34.82 -21.36
CA CYS A 182 -29.00 35.10 -21.47
C CYS A 182 -29.36 36.54 -21.07
N CYS A 183 -28.37 37.43 -21.00
CA CYS A 183 -28.49 38.87 -20.77
C CYS A 183 -27.73 39.62 -21.88
#